data_AF-A0A2V4CVS7-F1
#
_entry.id   AF-A0A2V4CVS7-F1
#
_cell.length_a   1.000
_cell.length_b   1.000
_cell.length_c   1.000
_cell.angle_alpha   90.00
_cell.angle_beta   90.00
_cell.angle_gamma   90.00
#
_symmetry.space_group_name_H-M   'P 1'
#
loop_
_entity.id
_entity.type
_entity.pdbx_description
1 polymer ?
#
loop_
_entity_poly.entity_id
_entity_poly.type
_entity_poly.pdbx_seq_one_letter_code
_entity_poly.pdbx_strand_id
1 'polypeptide(L)'
;MVKKTTKRTVRKNAPVTRGIFLRPFSLAHAVGTLFAVAIFFFAFMSWFSNFDGTSIIDRYPLPFSFEDWTFLMGLIQSYVFGYVSGWIVAKVYNKY
;
A
#
# COMPACT_ATOMS: atom_id res chain seq x y z
N MET A 1 -2.01 27.17 60.26
CA MET A 1 -2.83 27.15 59.03
C MET A 1 -2.01 27.75 57.90
N VAL A 2 -1.41 26.93 57.02
CA VAL A 2 -0.46 27.38 55.99
C VAL A 2 -1.17 27.42 54.63
N LYS A 3 -1.35 28.61 54.05
CA LYS A 3 -1.90 28.79 52.70
C LYS A 3 -0.87 28.30 51.67
N LYS A 4 -1.15 27.16 51.02
CA LYS A 4 -0.40 26.71 49.85
C LYS A 4 -0.88 27.49 48.62
N THR A 5 -0.06 28.41 48.15
CA THR A 5 -0.27 29.13 46.89
C THR A 5 0.02 28.18 45.74
N THR A 6 -1.03 27.61 45.15
CA THR A 6 -0.93 26.81 43.93
C THR A 6 -0.51 27.72 42.77
N LYS A 7 0.79 27.73 42.44
CA LYS A 7 1.27 28.32 41.18
C LYS A 7 0.67 27.51 40.02
N ARG A 8 -0.42 28.03 39.45
CA ARG A 8 -1.03 27.50 38.24
C ARG A 8 -0.03 27.73 37.11
N THR A 9 0.75 26.71 36.75
CA THR A 9 1.53 26.70 35.51
C THR A 9 0.55 26.74 34.36
N VAL A 10 0.30 27.95 33.85
CA VAL A 10 -0.37 28.19 32.58
C VAL A 10 0.42 27.44 31.53
N ARG A 11 -0.10 26.28 31.10
CA ARG A 11 0.43 25.50 29.99
C ARG A 11 0.25 26.39 28.76
N LYS A 12 1.27 27.17 28.43
CA LYS A 12 1.29 27.97 27.21
C LYS A 12 1.05 27.01 26.05
N ASN A 13 0.01 27.28 25.29
CA ASN A 13 -0.29 26.61 24.04
C ASN A 13 0.92 26.77 23.12
N ALA A 14 1.80 25.78 23.09
CA ALA A 14 2.74 25.65 22.00
C ALA A 14 1.89 25.39 20.75
N PRO A 15 2.05 26.15 19.65
CA PRO A 15 1.46 25.74 18.39
C PRO A 15 2.08 24.40 18.05
N VAL A 16 1.26 23.34 18.09
CA VAL A 16 1.65 22.00 17.66
C VAL A 16 1.67 22.01 16.14
N THR A 17 2.61 22.72 15.54
CA THR A 17 3.02 22.46 14.16
C THR A 17 3.90 21.21 14.20
N ARG A 18 3.29 20.06 14.49
CA ARG A 18 3.91 18.78 14.15
C ARG A 18 3.96 18.74 12.63
N GLY A 19 5.16 18.83 12.05
CA GLY A 19 5.38 18.45 10.66
C GLY A 19 4.71 17.10 10.39
N ILE A 20 4.17 16.92 9.19
CA ILE A 20 3.45 15.69 8.82
C ILE A 20 4.45 14.52 8.92
N PHE A 21 4.43 13.77 10.01
CA PHE A 21 5.25 12.58 10.14
C PHE A 21 4.58 11.45 9.36
N LEU A 22 5.18 11.04 8.25
CA LEU A 22 4.66 9.94 7.45
C LEU A 22 4.94 8.62 8.18
N ARG A 23 3.91 7.91 8.62
CA ARG A 23 4.11 6.60 9.24
C ARG A 23 4.64 5.63 8.17
N PRO A 24 5.89 5.15 8.26
CA PRO A 24 6.53 4.44 7.16
C PRO A 24 5.82 3.15 6.78
N PHE A 25 5.29 2.44 7.77
CA PHE A 25 4.51 1.22 7.55
C PHE A 25 3.16 1.48 6.87
N SER A 26 2.50 2.59 7.20
CA SER A 26 1.19 2.94 6.62
C SER A 26 1.32 3.36 5.15
N LEU A 27 2.36 4.15 4.84
CA LEU A 27 2.64 4.55 3.46
C LEU A 27 3.08 3.35 2.62
N ALA A 28 3.97 2.52 3.15
CA ALA A 28 4.41 1.28 2.50
C ALA A 28 3.23 0.36 2.15
N HIS A 29 2.31 0.11 3.10
CA HIS A 29 1.11 -0.66 2.80
C HIS A 29 0.22 0.00 1.74
N ALA A 30 -0.01 1.32 1.80
CA ALA A 30 -0.83 2.00 0.81
C ALA A 30 -0.25 1.87 -0.60
N VAL A 31 1.06 2.08 -0.75
CA VAL A 31 1.75 1.95 -2.04
C VAL A 31 1.76 0.49 -2.51
N GLY A 32 2.06 -0.47 -1.63
CA GLY A 32 2.00 -1.90 -1.94
C GLY A 32 0.64 -2.34 -2.45
N THR A 33 -0.44 -1.95 -1.76
CA THR A 33 -1.82 -2.26 -2.18
C THR A 33 -2.17 -1.60 -3.51
N LEU A 34 -1.77 -0.35 -3.74
CA LEU A 34 -2.00 0.34 -5.03
C LEU A 34 -1.34 -0.40 -6.19
N PHE A 35 -0.10 -0.86 -6.03
CA PHE A 35 0.61 -1.64 -7.05
C PHE A 35 -0.09 -2.98 -7.31
N ALA A 36 -0.48 -3.71 -6.26
CA ALA A 36 -1.20 -4.97 -6.41
C ALA A 36 -2.54 -4.79 -7.15
N VAL A 37 -3.29 -3.74 -6.82
CA VAL A 37 -4.55 -3.40 -7.50
C VAL A 37 -4.32 -3.02 -8.96
N ALA A 38 -3.28 -2.25 -9.26
CA ALA A 38 -2.95 -1.87 -10.63
C ALA A 38 -2.62 -3.09 -11.50
N ILE A 39 -1.84 -4.05 -10.98
CA ILE A 39 -1.54 -5.29 -11.69
C ILE A 39 -2.78 -6.16 -11.84
N PHE A 40 -3.59 -6.29 -10.79
CA PHE A 40 -4.85 -7.03 -10.86
C PHE A 40 -5.76 -6.46 -11.95
N PHE A 41 -5.92 -5.14 -12.00
CA PHE A 41 -6.71 -4.46 -13.01
C PHE A 41 -6.14 -4.65 -14.42
N PHE A 42 -4.82 -4.56 -14.59
CA PHE A 42 -4.16 -4.81 -15.86
C PHE A 42 -4.40 -6.25 -16.36
N ALA A 43 -4.22 -7.25 -15.49
CA ALA A 43 -4.44 -8.65 -15.83
C ALA A 43 -5.92 -8.92 -16.14
N PHE A 44 -6.84 -8.34 -15.38
CA PHE A 44 -8.27 -8.42 -15.66
C PHE A 44 -8.61 -7.83 -17.03
N MET A 45 -8.10 -6.65 -17.36
CA MET A 45 -8.31 -6.03 -18.68
C MET A 45 -7.68 -6.83 -19.82
N SER A 46 -6.48 -7.39 -19.61
CA SER A 46 -5.84 -8.29 -20.57
C SER A 46 -6.64 -9.58 -20.77
N TRP A 47 -7.30 -10.07 -19.73
CA TRP A 47 -8.18 -11.24 -19.82
C TRP A 47 -9.43 -10.92 -20.67
N PHE A 48 -10.07 -9.77 -20.46
CA PHE A 48 -11.18 -9.32 -21.32
C PHE A 48 -10.75 -9.09 -22.77
N SER A 49 -9.55 -8.56 -23.04
CA SER A 49 -9.09 -8.36 -24.42
C SER A 49 -8.82 -9.68 -25.15
N ASN A 50 -8.42 -10.72 -24.42
CA ASN A 50 -8.20 -12.05 -25.00
C ASN A 50 -9.51 -12.84 -25.20
N PHE A 51 -10.60 -12.45 -24.51
CA PHE A 51 -11.90 -13.09 -24.59
C PHE A 51 -12.52 -13.03 -26.01
N ASP A 52 -12.19 -12.02 -26.81
CA ASP A 52 -12.62 -11.90 -28.20
C ASP A 52 -11.85 -12.82 -29.18
N GLY A 53 -10.65 -13.30 -28.81
CA GLY A 53 -9.80 -14.12 -29.68
C GLY A 53 -9.80 -15.62 -29.40
N THR A 54 -10.27 -16.05 -28.23
CA THR A 54 -10.05 -17.42 -27.71
C THR A 54 -11.32 -18.23 -27.40
N SER A 55 -12.50 -17.67 -27.65
CA SER A 55 -13.82 -18.33 -27.49
C SER A 55 -14.02 -19.63 -28.30
N ILE A 56 -13.03 -20.07 -29.08
CA ILE A 56 -13.04 -21.29 -29.90
C ILE A 56 -12.27 -22.48 -29.26
N ILE A 57 -11.38 -22.28 -28.29
CA ILE A 57 -10.57 -23.39 -27.68
C ILE A 57 -11.11 -23.82 -26.29
N ASP A 58 -12.22 -23.22 -25.88
CA ASP A 58 -12.71 -23.10 -24.51
C ASP A 58 -13.49 -24.31 -23.94
N ARG A 59 -13.29 -25.55 -24.42
CA ARG A 59 -14.08 -26.68 -23.85
C ARG A 59 -13.44 -27.42 -22.68
N TYR A 60 -12.12 -27.38 -22.50
CA TYR A 60 -11.49 -28.03 -21.36
C TYR A 60 -10.10 -27.43 -21.05
N PRO A 61 -9.94 -26.67 -19.96
CA PRO A 61 -8.64 -26.59 -19.31
C PRO A 61 -8.71 -27.03 -17.85
N LEU A 62 -7.66 -27.77 -17.46
CA LEU A 62 -7.42 -28.29 -16.13
C LEU A 62 -7.63 -27.23 -15.03
N PRO A 63 -8.11 -27.60 -13.83
CA PRO A 63 -8.54 -26.66 -12.79
C PRO A 63 -7.45 -25.73 -12.24
N PHE A 64 -6.18 -25.87 -12.66
CA PHE A 64 -5.07 -25.01 -12.28
C PHE A 64 -4.07 -24.92 -13.45
N SER A 65 -4.08 -23.81 -14.18
CA SER A 65 -3.13 -23.56 -15.27
C SER A 65 -1.84 -22.93 -14.72
N PHE A 66 -0.70 -23.11 -15.41
CA PHE A 66 0.57 -22.48 -15.04
C PHE A 66 0.48 -20.92 -15.04
N GLU A 67 -0.48 -20.38 -15.81
CA GLU A 67 -0.76 -18.95 -15.90
C GLU A 67 -1.31 -18.40 -14.57
N ASP A 68 -2.15 -19.15 -13.86
CA ASP A 68 -2.73 -18.77 -12.57
C ASP A 68 -1.64 -18.59 -11.48
N TRP A 69 -0.64 -19.48 -11.47
CA TRP A 69 0.51 -19.40 -10.56
C TRP A 69 1.42 -18.22 -10.88
N THR A 70 1.63 -17.95 -12.16
CA THR A 70 2.46 -16.83 -12.61
C THR A 70 1.81 -15.49 -12.25
N PHE A 71 0.49 -15.41 -12.40
CA PHE A 71 -0.28 -14.24 -11.98
C PHE A 71 -0.22 -14.02 -10.46
N LEU A 72 -0.42 -15.09 -9.68
CA LEU A 72 -0.32 -15.02 -8.21
C LEU A 72 1.06 -14.52 -7.76
N MET A 73 2.13 -15.05 -8.35
CA MET A 73 3.49 -14.61 -8.05
C MET A 73 3.74 -13.15 -8.45
N GLY A 74 3.22 -12.70 -9.60
CA GLY A 74 3.30 -11.29 -10.02
C GLY A 74 2.55 -10.33 -9.07
N LEU A 75 1.40 -10.77 -8.55
CA LEU A 75 0.64 -10.04 -7.53
C LEU A 75 1.45 -9.87 -6.23
N ILE A 76 2.05 -10.96 -5.74
CA ILE A 76 2.89 -10.91 -4.54
C ILE A 76 4.12 -10.02 -4.78
N GLN A 77 4.81 -10.17 -5.91
CA GLN A 77 6.00 -9.38 -6.24
C GLN A 77 5.69 -7.88 -6.32
N SER A 78 4.59 -7.50 -6.97
CA SER A 78 4.22 -6.09 -7.09
C SER A 78 3.82 -5.45 -5.78
N TYR A 79 3.11 -6.19 -4.92
CA TYR A 79 2.83 -5.76 -3.55
C TYR A 79 4.13 -5.51 -2.78
N VAL A 80 5.06 -6.47 -2.79
CA VAL A 80 6.34 -6.36 -2.07
C VAL A 80 7.17 -5.20 -2.61
N PHE A 81 7.22 -5.02 -3.92
CA PHE A 81 7.94 -3.91 -4.55
C PHE A 81 7.34 -2.54 -4.19
N GLY A 82 6.01 -2.41 -4.25
CA GLY A 82 5.31 -1.21 -3.81
C GLY A 82 5.51 -0.94 -2.32
N TYR A 83 5.53 -1.99 -1.50
CA TYR A 83 5.77 -1.87 -0.06
C TYR A 83 7.17 -1.35 0.25
N VAL A 84 8.21 -1.95 -0.35
CA VAL A 84 9.61 -1.54 -0.15
C VAL A 84 9.83 -0.11 -0.65
N SER A 85 9.30 0.25 -1.82
CA SER A 85 9.42 1.61 -2.35
C SER A 85 8.71 2.64 -1.46
N GLY A 86 7.48 2.36 -1.02
CA GLY A 86 6.76 3.24 -0.09
C GLY A 86 7.46 3.40 1.27
N TRP A 87 8.08 2.33 1.77
CA TRP A 87 8.88 2.38 3.01
C TRP A 87 10.12 3.27 2.85
N ILE A 88 10.86 3.12 1.73
CA ILE A 88 12.03 3.95 1.41
C ILE A 88 11.60 5.43 1.33
N VAL A 89 10.52 5.74 0.61
CA VAL A 89 10.01 7.11 0.47
C VAL A 89 9.66 7.72 1.82
N ALA A 90 8.94 7.00 2.67
CA ALA A 90 8.62 7.50 4.01
C ALA A 90 9.86 7.69 4.89
N LYS A 91 10.84 6.80 4.79
CA LYS A 91 12.08 6.89 5.55
C LYS A 91 12.94 8.09 5.10
N VAL A 92 13.00 8.33 3.80
CA VAL A 92 13.65 9.52 3.21
C VAL A 92 12.90 10.77 3.66
N TYR A 93 11.58 10.84 3.48
CA TYR A 93 10.78 12.00 3.84
C TYR A 93 10.87 12.37 5.33
N ASN A 94 10.88 11.37 6.23
CA ASN A 94 11.01 11.64 7.67
C ASN A 94 12.45 11.98 8.11
N LYS A 95 13.45 11.75 7.26
CA LYS A 95 14.86 12.08 7.53
C LYS A 95 15.18 13.54 7.20
N TYR A 96 14.49 14.11 6.21
CA TYR A 96 14.65 15.49 5.75
C TYR A 96 13.57 16.40 6.34
#